data_AF-J3A7Z4-F1
#
_entry.id   AF-J3A7Z4-F1
#
_cell.length_a   1.000
_cell.length_b   1.000
_cell.length_c   1.000
_cell.angle_alpha   90.00
_cell.angle_beta   90.00
_cell.angle_gamma   90.00
#
_symmetry.space_group_name_H-M   'P 1'
#
loop_
_entity.id
_entity.type
_entity.pdbx_description
1 polymer ?
#
loop_
_entity_poly.entity_id
_entity_poly.type
_entity_poly.pdbx_seq_one_letter_code
_entity_poly.pdbx_strand_id
1 'polypeptide(L)' 'MNMRIRIEQVDDYSVTEQVVKSAFANAEFSDHKEHELVSRIRKSDAFIPALSLVAIDEENQ' A
#
# COMPACT_ATOMS: atom_id res chain seq x y z
N MET A 1 13.31 1.07 16.51
CA MET A 1 12.93 1.47 15.14
C MET A 1 13.89 0.87 14.12
N ASN A 2 13.70 -0.42 13.83
CA ASN A 2 14.29 -1.06 12.66
C ASN A 2 13.22 -1.15 11.58
N MET A 3 13.34 -0.30 10.55
CA MET A 3 12.48 -0.36 9.37
C MET A 3 13.22 -1.05 8.22
N ARG A 4 12.55 -2.02 7.61
CA ARG A 4 13.02 -2.68 6.39
C ARG A 4 12.12 -2.30 5.23
N ILE A 5 12.72 -1.79 4.16
CA ILE A 5 12.00 -1.54 2.90
C ILE A 5 12.21 -2.75 1.99
N ARG A 6 11.13 -3.28 1.44
CA ARG A 6 11.18 -4.34 0.44
C ARG A 6 10.12 -4.15 -0.64
N ILE A 7 10.27 -4.90 -1.72
CA ILE A 7 9.24 -5.00 -2.77
C ILE A 7 7.97 -5.61 -2.16
N GLU A 8 6.84 -5.00 -2.46
CA GLU A 8 5.51 -5.47 -2.08
C GLU A 8 5.26 -6.89 -2.59
N GLN A 9 4.78 -7.77 -1.72
CA GLN A 9 4.34 -9.11 -2.08
C GLN A 9 2.81 -9.16 -2.09
N VAL A 10 2.25 -10.16 -2.76
CA VAL A 10 0.79 -10.35 -2.85
C VAL A 10 0.15 -10.46 -1.46
N ASP A 11 0.85 -11.07 -0.51
CA ASP A 11 0.38 -11.21 0.88
C ASP A 11 0.25 -9.86 1.60
N ASP A 12 1.00 -8.84 1.18
CA ASP A 12 0.94 -7.49 1.75
C ASP A 12 -0.25 -6.69 1.22
N TYR A 13 -0.95 -7.15 0.18
CA TYR A 13 -1.99 -6.36 -0.49
C TYR A 13 -3.14 -5.98 0.44
N SER A 14 -3.55 -6.88 1.34
CA SER A 14 -4.62 -6.61 2.30
C SER A 14 -4.19 -5.57 3.34
N VAL A 15 -2.96 -5.69 3.85
CA VAL A 15 -2.42 -4.78 4.87
C VAL A 15 -2.19 -3.39 4.29
N THR A 16 -1.56 -3.31 3.12
CA THR A 16 -1.29 -2.05 2.42
C THR A 16 -2.58 -1.34 2.01
N GLU A 17 -3.62 -2.07 1.62
CA GLU A 17 -4.93 -1.49 1.32
C GLU A 17 -5.56 -0.82 2.55
N GLN A 18 -5.45 -1.46 3.73
CA GLN A 18 -5.88 -0.86 4.99
C GLN A 18 -5.06 0.38 5.35
N VAL A 19 -3.73 0.32 5.18
CA VAL A 19 -2.85 1.47 5.43
C VAL A 19 -3.24 2.66 4.55
N VAL A 20 -3.46 2.43 3.24
CA VAL A 20 -3.92 3.48 2.31
C VAL A 20 -5.28 4.01 2.75
N LYS A 21 -6.24 3.14 3.08
CA LYS A 21 -7.56 3.56 3.54
C LYS A 21 -7.48 4.41 4.82
N SER A 22 -6.67 4.02 5.79
CA SER A 22 -6.47 4.77 7.03
C SER A 22 -5.75 6.11 6.81
N ALA A 23 -4.75 6.14 5.92
CA ALA A 23 -4.00 7.35 5.60
C ALA A 23 -4.89 8.42 4.94
N PHE A 24 -5.81 7.99 4.07
CA PHE A 24 -6.73 8.89 3.36
C PHE A 24 -8.09 9.07 4.05
N ALA A 25 -8.34 8.43 5.19
CA ALA A 25 -9.62 8.53 5.90
C ALA A 25 -9.97 9.97 6.35
N ASN A 26 -8.96 10.77 6.71
CA ASN A 26 -9.14 12.15 7.16
C ASN A 26 -8.62 13.18 6.14
N ALA A 27 -8.35 12.77 4.91
CA ALA A 27 -7.84 13.68 3.88
C ALA A 27 -8.99 14.53 3.33
N GLU A 28 -8.88 15.85 3.46
CA GLU A 28 -9.92 16.83 3.09
C GLU A 28 -10.27 16.80 1.59
N PHE A 29 -9.30 16.44 0.74
CA PHE A 29 -9.44 16.34 -0.71
C PHE A 29 -9.31 14.89 -1.20
N SER A 30 -9.86 13.94 -0.44
CA SER A 30 -9.90 12.52 -0.80
C SER A 30 -11.30 12.15 -1.29
N ASP A 31 -11.36 11.29 -2.29
CA ASP A 31 -12.59 10.60 -2.68
C ASP A 31 -12.79 9.30 -1.88
N HIS A 32 -11.89 9.04 -0.94
CA HIS A 32 -11.72 7.85 -0.10
C HIS A 32 -11.58 6.54 -0.89
N LYS A 33 -11.27 6.61 -2.19
CA LYS A 33 -11.13 5.47 -3.11
C LYS A 33 -9.68 5.21 -3.51
N GLU A 34 -8.72 5.79 -2.82
CA GLU A 34 -7.30 5.60 -3.09
C GLU A 34 -6.90 4.12 -2.92
N HIS A 35 -7.51 3.43 -1.95
CA HIS A 35 -7.33 2.00 -1.76
C HIS A 35 -7.83 1.18 -2.98
N GLU A 36 -8.96 1.56 -3.58
CA GLU A 36 -9.46 0.98 -4.84
C GLU A 36 -8.55 1.34 -6.03
N LEU A 37 -8.04 2.57 -6.08
CA LEU A 37 -7.11 3.03 -7.13
C LEU A 37 -5.83 2.18 -7.14
N VAL A 38 -5.23 1.97 -5.97
CA VAL A 38 -4.03 1.13 -5.81
C VAL A 38 -4.33 -0.32 -6.24
N SER A 39 -5.48 -0.87 -5.85
CA SER A 39 -5.93 -2.21 -6.27
C SER A 39 -6.11 -2.31 -7.80
N ARG A 40 -6.65 -1.28 -8.45
CA ARG A 40 -6.77 -1.21 -9.92
C ARG A 40 -5.42 -1.13 -10.60
N ILE A 41 -4.49 -0.33 -10.05
CA ILE A 41 -3.13 -0.21 -10.59
C ILE A 41 -2.45 -1.58 -10.54
N ARG A 42 -2.49 -2.31 -9.42
CA ARG A 42 -1.91 -3.66 -9.28
C ARG A 42 -2.44 -4.68 -10.31
N LYS A 43 -3.69 -4.53 -10.74
CA LYS A 43 -4.35 -5.39 -11.73
C LYS A 43 -4.17 -4.94 -13.18
N SER A 44 -3.56 -3.78 -13.40
CA SER A 44 -3.30 -3.22 -14.73
C SER A 44 -2.03 -3.82 -15.32
N ASP A 45 -2.00 -4.03 -16.64
CA ASP A 45 -0.80 -4.46 -17.36
C ASP A 45 0.36 -3.45 -17.28
N ALA A 46 0.04 -2.19 -16.94
CA ALA A 46 1.04 -1.15 -16.71
C ALA A 46 1.68 -1.21 -15.31
N PHE A 47 1.25 -2.15 -14.46
CA PHE A 47 1.84 -2.32 -13.13
C PHE A 47 3.26 -2.86 -13.23
N ILE A 48 4.18 -2.17 -12.56
CA ILE A 48 5.57 -2.61 -12.44
C ILE A 48 5.78 -3.00 -10.97
N PRO A 49 5.80 -4.30 -10.63
CA PRO A 49 5.99 -4.76 -9.26
C PRO A 49 7.26 -4.21 -8.61
N ALA A 50 8.30 -3.98 -9.43
CA ALA A 50 9.57 -3.42 -8.97
C ALA A 50 9.47 -2.02 -8.36
N LEU A 51 8.39 -1.28 -8.66
CA LEU A 51 8.13 0.06 -8.13
C LEU A 51 7.18 0.05 -6.93
N SER A 52 6.59 -1.10 -6.59
CA SER A 52 5.76 -1.23 -5.40
C SER A 52 6.64 -1.60 -4.20
N LEU A 53 6.82 -0.65 -3.29
CA LEU A 53 7.67 -0.79 -2.11
C LEU A 53 6.84 -0.67 -0.83
N VAL A 54 7.11 -1.55 0.13
CA VAL A 54 6.51 -1.52 1.45
C VAL A 54 7.60 -1.32 2.50
N ALA A 55 7.29 -0.53 3.52
CA ALA A 55 8.12 -0.39 4.71
C ALA A 55 7.51 -1.21 5.84
N ILE A 56 8.33 -2.05 6.45
CA ILE A 56 7.93 -2.94 7.55
C ILE A 56 8.70 -2.54 8.79
N ASP A 57 7.98 -2.37 9.89
CA ASP A 57 8.56 -2.23 11.21
C ASP A 57 8.87 -3.64 11.77
N GLU A 58 10.14 -3.92 12.05
CA GLU A 58 10.59 -5.21 12.57
C GLU A 58 10.25 -5.40 14.06
N GLU A 59 9.87 -4.35 14.79
CA GLU A 59 9.59 -4.41 16.24
C GLU A 59 8.13 -4.81 16.57
N ASN A 60 7.22 -4.81 15.60
CA ASN A 60 5.78 -5.08 15.78
C ASN A 60 5.26 -6.29 14.97
N GLN A 61 6.09 -7.28 14.67
CA GLN A 61 5.64 -8.55 14.08
C GLN A 61 4.98 -9.48 15.10
#